data_AF-A0A0G0IDY6-F1
#
_entry.id   AF-A0A0G0IDY6-F1
#
_cell.length_a   1.000
_cell.length_b   1.000
_cell.length_c   1.000
_cell.angle_alpha   90.00
_cell.angle_beta   90.00
_cell.angle_gamma   90.00
#
_symmetry.space_group_name_H-M   'P 1'
#
loop_
_entity.id
_entity.type
_entity.pdbx_description
1 polymer ?
#
loop_
_entity_poly.entity_id
_entity_poly.type
_entity_poly.pdbx_seq_one_letter_code
_entity_poly.pdbx_strand_id
1 'polypeptide(L)'
;MRKIILSIFIGIIGLVFPSTAFAKDYSIKSADFNVQIEKDGSATVTETRVYSFDGSFSWADQWIPLKGRTISDIKITGANNFTTAEESDRVYIKWYYTAFNEEKTFTLAYKINNAVTNQKDISEFYW
;
A
#
# COMPACT_ATOMS: atom_id res chain seq x y z
N MET A 1 -3.77 10.54 57.40
CA MET A 1 -4.79 9.62 56.84
C MET A 1 -5.75 10.34 55.88
N ARG A 2 -6.46 11.41 56.29
CA ARG A 2 -7.40 12.16 55.41
C ARG A 2 -6.79 12.70 54.09
N LYS A 3 -5.54 13.17 54.13
CA LYS A 3 -4.83 13.66 52.93
C LYS A 3 -4.43 12.54 51.95
N ILE A 4 -4.10 11.35 52.47
CA ILE A 4 -3.73 10.17 51.66
C ILE A 4 -4.97 9.61 50.93
N ILE A 5 -6.11 9.54 51.62
CA ILE A 5 -7.40 9.12 51.03
C ILE A 5 -7.81 10.09 49.91
N LEU A 6 -7.62 11.40 50.11
CA LEU A 6 -7.93 12.41 49.09
C LEU A 6 -7.00 12.31 47.86
N SER A 7 -5.72 12.04 48.07
CA SER A 7 -4.76 11.81 46.97
C SER A 7 -5.07 10.53 46.18
N ILE A 8 -5.48 9.46 46.86
CA ILE A 8 -5.93 8.21 46.21
C ILE A 8 -7.21 8.47 45.42
N PHE A 9 -8.16 9.23 45.97
CA PHE A 9 -9.41 9.56 45.29
C PHE A 9 -9.18 10.41 44.02
N ILE A 10 -8.27 11.39 44.08
CA ILE A 10 -7.87 12.20 42.92
C ILE A 10 -7.12 11.36 41.87
N GLY A 11 -6.24 10.44 42.30
CA GLY A 11 -5.55 9.51 41.40
C GLY A 11 -6.51 8.55 40.69
N ILE A 12 -7.54 8.06 41.39
CA ILE A 12 -8.59 7.20 40.82
C ILE A 12 -9.47 7.96 39.83
N ILE A 13 -9.79 9.23 40.11
CA ILE A 13 -10.54 10.10 39.19
C ILE A 13 -9.80 10.32 37.86
N GLY A 14 -8.47 10.40 37.87
CA GLY A 14 -7.67 10.49 36.65
C GLY A 14 -7.72 9.24 35.76
N LEU A 15 -8.00 8.06 36.34
CA LEU A 15 -8.04 6.77 35.63
C LEU A 15 -9.40 6.46 34.97
N VAL A 16 -10.46 7.21 35.31
CA VAL A 16 -11.82 6.99 34.77
C VAL A 16 -12.20 7.94 33.63
N PHE A 17 -11.31 8.84 33.22
CA PHE A 17 -11.54 9.65 32.02
C PHE A 17 -11.11 8.88 30.77
N PRO A 18 -12.01 8.56 29.83
CA PRO A 18 -11.63 7.94 28.57
C PRO A 18 -10.76 8.92 27.78
N SER A 19 -9.52 8.53 27.45
CA SER A 19 -8.74 9.25 26.45
C SER A 19 -9.40 9.05 25.09
N THR A 20 -9.70 10.14 24.38
CA THR A 20 -10.10 10.06 22.97
C THR A 20 -8.93 9.51 22.18
N ALA A 21 -9.00 8.24 21.79
CA ALA A 21 -8.06 7.68 20.83
C ALA A 21 -8.36 8.34 19.48
N PHE A 22 -7.47 9.19 18.98
CA PHE A 22 -7.51 9.68 17.60
C PHE A 22 -7.03 8.58 16.66
N ALA A 23 -7.80 7.48 16.63
CA ALA A 23 -7.56 6.39 15.71
C ALA A 23 -7.83 6.91 14.30
N LYS A 24 -6.83 6.75 13.44
CA LYS A 24 -7.01 6.92 12.00
C LYS A 24 -7.28 5.56 11.37
N ASP A 25 -8.10 5.53 10.36
CA ASP A 25 -8.49 4.33 9.63
C ASP A 25 -8.43 4.58 8.12
N TYR A 26 -8.33 3.50 7.35
CA TYR A 26 -8.50 3.58 5.92
C TYR A 26 -9.08 2.29 5.36
N SER A 27 -9.80 2.42 4.25
CA SER A 27 -10.29 1.28 3.47
C SER A 27 -9.92 1.42 2.00
N ILE A 28 -9.72 0.31 1.31
CA ILE A 28 -9.60 0.27 -0.14
C ILE A 28 -11.00 -0.03 -0.68
N LYS A 29 -11.64 0.98 -1.27
CA LYS A 29 -12.99 0.89 -1.83
C LYS A 29 -13.05 0.01 -3.07
N SER A 30 -12.03 0.13 -3.92
CA SER A 30 -11.87 -0.68 -5.12
C SER A 30 -10.40 -0.89 -5.45
N ALA A 31 -10.12 -1.98 -6.14
CA ALA A 31 -8.81 -2.31 -6.67
C ALA A 31 -8.99 -2.99 -8.04
N ASP A 32 -8.67 -2.26 -9.09
CA ASP A 32 -8.79 -2.70 -10.48
C ASP A 32 -7.41 -3.03 -11.04
N PHE A 33 -7.25 -4.26 -11.52
CA PHE A 33 -6.01 -4.75 -12.10
C PHE A 33 -6.21 -5.02 -13.58
N ASN A 34 -5.43 -4.37 -14.42
CA ASN A 34 -5.34 -4.65 -15.84
C ASN A 34 -3.94 -5.16 -16.16
N VAL A 35 -3.88 -6.31 -16.81
CA VAL A 35 -2.64 -6.96 -17.23
C VAL A 35 -2.77 -7.26 -18.70
N GLN A 36 -1.87 -6.70 -19.49
CA GLN A 36 -1.82 -6.91 -20.93
C GLN A 36 -0.53 -7.62 -21.30
N ILE A 37 -0.65 -8.82 -21.87
CA ILE A 37 0.50 -9.57 -22.38
C ILE A 37 0.85 -9.03 -23.76
N GLU A 38 2.11 -8.68 -23.94
CA GLU A 38 2.66 -8.13 -25.17
C GLU A 38 3.20 -9.23 -26.08
N LYS A 39 3.33 -8.92 -27.38
CA LYS A 39 3.83 -9.89 -28.39
C LYS A 39 5.26 -10.38 -28.11
N ASP A 40 6.06 -9.59 -27.39
CA ASP A 40 7.43 -9.93 -27.01
C ASP A 40 7.50 -10.81 -25.74
N GLY A 41 6.35 -11.21 -25.18
CA GLY A 41 6.25 -12.02 -23.96
C GLY A 41 6.42 -11.24 -22.67
N SER A 42 6.59 -9.91 -22.73
CA SER A 42 6.45 -9.03 -21.57
C SER A 42 4.98 -8.80 -21.23
N ALA A 43 4.71 -8.18 -20.08
CA ALA A 43 3.36 -7.76 -19.72
C ALA A 43 3.37 -6.33 -19.18
N THR A 44 2.42 -5.51 -19.61
CA THR A 44 2.16 -4.20 -19.00
C THR A 44 1.06 -4.35 -17.96
N VAL A 45 1.29 -3.79 -16.77
CA VAL A 45 0.34 -3.86 -15.65
C VAL A 45 -0.08 -2.47 -15.25
N THR A 46 -1.38 -2.30 -14.99
CA THR A 46 -1.97 -1.12 -14.37
C THR A 46 -2.83 -1.55 -13.19
N GLU A 47 -2.50 -1.06 -11.99
CA GLU A 47 -3.26 -1.27 -10.76
C GLU A 47 -3.86 0.06 -10.31
N THR A 48 -5.19 0.18 -10.30
CA THR A 48 -5.88 1.38 -9.80
C THR A 48 -6.55 1.05 -8.48
N ARG A 49 -6.17 1.76 -7.41
CA ARG A 49 -6.74 1.59 -6.07
C ARG A 49 -7.38 2.88 -5.59
N VAL A 50 -8.61 2.80 -5.10
CA VAL A 50 -9.32 3.92 -4.48
C VAL A 50 -9.28 3.73 -2.97
N TYR A 51 -8.57 4.62 -2.27
CA TYR A 51 -8.50 4.65 -0.82
C TYR A 51 -9.54 5.61 -0.27
N SER A 52 -10.14 5.27 0.86
CA SER A 52 -10.94 6.17 1.69
C SER A 52 -10.25 6.30 3.04
N PHE A 53 -9.73 7.49 3.34
CA PHE A 53 -8.97 7.79 4.55
C PHE A 53 -9.83 8.52 5.57
N ASP A 54 -9.78 8.06 6.81
CA ASP A 54 -10.23 8.78 8.00
C ASP A 54 -9.01 9.07 8.88
N GLY A 55 -8.54 10.32 8.86
CA GLY A 55 -7.30 10.79 9.47
C GLY A 55 -6.19 11.13 8.48
N SER A 56 -5.01 11.46 9.00
CA SER A 56 -3.87 11.92 8.18
C SER A 56 -2.95 10.78 7.75
N PHE A 57 -2.70 10.69 6.45
CA PHE A 57 -1.82 9.70 5.81
C PHE A 57 -0.82 10.37 4.86
N SER A 58 0.37 9.78 4.76
CA SER A 58 1.48 10.35 3.98
C SER A 58 2.19 9.39 3.05
N TRP A 59 1.85 8.10 3.09
CA TRP A 59 2.45 7.09 2.24
C TRP A 59 1.62 5.80 2.24
N ALA A 60 1.85 4.99 1.23
CA ALA A 60 1.43 3.59 1.15
C ALA A 60 2.53 2.80 0.42
N ASP A 61 2.48 1.49 0.54
CA ASP A 61 3.50 0.61 0.00
C ASP A 61 2.92 -0.69 -0.57
N GLN A 62 3.72 -1.37 -1.37
CA GLN A 62 3.41 -2.67 -1.95
C GLN A 62 4.69 -3.47 -2.19
N TRP A 63 4.64 -4.75 -1.85
CA TRP A 63 5.58 -5.74 -2.36
C TRP A 63 5.03 -6.37 -3.64
N ILE A 64 5.85 -6.39 -4.69
CA ILE A 64 5.55 -7.07 -5.94
C ILE A 64 6.43 -8.32 -6.04
N PRO A 65 5.88 -9.54 -5.90
CA PRO A 65 6.65 -10.77 -6.07
C PRO A 65 7.01 -10.97 -7.54
N LEU A 66 8.29 -11.22 -7.82
CA LEU A 66 8.82 -11.32 -9.17
C LEU A 66 9.05 -12.76 -9.65
N LYS A 67 9.19 -13.74 -8.74
CA LYS A 67 9.49 -15.14 -9.09
C LYS A 67 10.62 -15.29 -10.14
N GLY A 68 11.71 -14.52 -9.98
CA GLY A 68 12.86 -14.52 -10.91
C GLY A 68 12.71 -13.65 -12.16
N ARG A 69 11.63 -12.87 -12.27
CA ARG A 69 11.44 -11.85 -13.31
C ARG A 69 11.97 -10.50 -12.84
N THR A 70 11.92 -9.49 -13.71
CA THR A 70 12.20 -8.11 -13.35
C THR A 70 11.06 -7.21 -13.79
N ILE A 71 10.91 -6.05 -13.15
CA ILE A 71 9.98 -5.01 -13.59
C ILE A 71 10.74 -3.75 -14.00
N SER A 72 10.17 -2.99 -14.93
CA SER A 72 10.68 -1.69 -15.39
C SER A 72 9.55 -0.67 -15.51
N ASP A 73 9.91 0.57 -15.84
CA ASP A 73 8.97 1.64 -16.21
C ASP A 73 7.91 1.96 -15.14
N ILE A 74 8.27 1.79 -13.86
CA ILE A 74 7.40 2.04 -12.71
C ILE A 74 6.96 3.52 -12.70
N LYS A 75 5.65 3.74 -12.68
CA LYS A 75 5.00 5.05 -12.57
C LYS A 75 3.85 4.98 -11.57
N ILE A 76 3.67 6.05 -10.80
CA ILE A 76 2.61 6.15 -9.81
C ILE A 76 1.88 7.47 -10.00
N THR A 77 0.66 7.40 -10.53
CA THR A 77 -0.23 8.56 -10.64
C THR A 77 -0.99 8.76 -9.33
N GLY A 78 -1.15 10.01 -8.90
CA GLY A 78 -1.80 10.35 -7.63
C GLY A 78 -0.84 10.46 -6.43
N ALA A 79 0.44 10.15 -6.63
CA ALA A 79 1.50 10.32 -5.64
C ALA A 79 2.40 11.53 -5.97
N ASN A 80 3.06 12.07 -4.94
CA ASN A 80 4.02 13.17 -5.08
C ASN A 80 5.39 12.66 -5.55
N ASN A 81 5.83 11.52 -4.99
CA ASN A 81 7.06 10.82 -5.35
C ASN A 81 6.99 9.38 -4.83
N PHE A 82 7.96 8.55 -5.20
CA PHE A 82 8.08 7.17 -4.73
C PHE A 82 9.53 6.72 -4.65
N THR A 83 9.75 5.64 -3.92
CA THR A 83 11.04 4.95 -3.80
C THR A 83 10.84 3.47 -4.10
N THR A 84 11.86 2.84 -4.68
CA THR A 84 11.90 1.40 -4.92
C THR A 84 13.07 0.77 -4.18
N ALA A 85 12.91 -0.47 -3.74
CA ALA A 85 14.00 -1.32 -3.27
C ALA A 85 13.85 -2.71 -3.89
N GLU A 86 14.88 -3.18 -4.57
CA GLU A 86 14.89 -4.49 -5.20
C GLU A 86 15.46 -5.54 -4.24
N GLU A 87 14.74 -6.66 -4.11
CA GLU A 87 15.24 -7.88 -3.49
C GLU A 87 15.27 -9.00 -4.55
N SER A 88 15.91 -10.13 -4.22
CA SER A 88 16.14 -11.22 -5.18
C SER A 88 14.88 -11.77 -5.87
N ASP A 89 13.72 -11.69 -5.21
CA ASP A 89 12.46 -12.29 -5.67
C ASP A 89 11.26 -11.35 -5.61
N ARG A 90 11.46 -10.07 -5.29
CA ARG A 90 10.40 -9.07 -5.15
C ARG A 90 10.92 -7.65 -5.23
N VAL A 91 10.06 -6.71 -5.59
CA VAL A 91 10.34 -5.26 -5.50
C VAL A 91 9.44 -4.64 -4.45
N TYR A 92 10.03 -3.87 -3.55
CA TYR A 92 9.31 -2.97 -2.67
C TYR A 92 9.08 -1.64 -3.36
N ILE A 93 7.84 -1.16 -3.35
CA ILE A 93 7.48 0.15 -3.85
C ILE A 93 6.78 0.90 -2.72
N LYS A 94 7.29 2.09 -2.39
CA LYS A 94 6.66 2.99 -1.43
C LYS A 94 6.41 4.34 -2.08
N TRP A 95 5.16 4.80 -2.07
CA TRP A 95 4.78 6.08 -2.65
C TRP A 95 4.27 7.04 -1.58
N TYR A 96 4.59 8.32 -1.76
CA TYR A 96 4.33 9.37 -0.80
C TYR A 96 3.27 10.34 -1.32
N TYR A 97 2.40 10.79 -0.43
CA TYR A 97 1.30 11.69 -0.73
C TYR A 97 0.93 12.48 0.52
N THR A 98 -0.11 13.30 0.44
CA THR A 98 -0.79 13.87 1.60
C THR A 98 -2.27 13.56 1.46
N ALA A 99 -2.89 13.03 2.51
CA ALA A 99 -4.33 12.80 2.57
C ALA A 99 -4.88 13.13 3.96
N PHE A 100 -6.06 13.76 4.03
CA PHE A 100 -6.79 14.00 5.27
C PHE A 100 -8.31 13.92 5.05
N ASN A 101 -8.95 12.92 5.66
CA ASN A 101 -10.41 12.74 5.62
C ASN A 101 -10.99 12.79 4.18
N GLU A 102 -10.37 12.05 3.27
CA GLU A 102 -10.66 12.14 1.83
C GLU A 102 -10.56 10.77 1.14
N GLU A 103 -11.17 10.68 -0.04
CA GLU A 103 -10.88 9.61 -0.98
C GLU A 103 -9.74 10.00 -1.90
N LYS A 104 -8.84 9.04 -2.17
CA LYS A 104 -7.69 9.26 -3.03
C LYS A 104 -7.42 8.05 -3.90
N THR A 105 -7.28 8.30 -5.20
CA THR A 105 -7.00 7.26 -6.18
C THR A 105 -5.51 7.26 -6.52
N PHE A 106 -4.92 6.06 -6.51
CA PHE A 106 -3.56 5.84 -6.99
C PHE A 106 -3.58 4.84 -8.13
N THR A 107 -2.77 5.11 -9.16
CA THR A 107 -2.56 4.18 -10.27
C THR A 107 -1.09 3.82 -10.36
N LEU A 108 -0.75 2.57 -10.05
CA LEU A 108 0.57 1.99 -10.27
C LEU A 108 0.61 1.40 -11.69
N ALA A 109 1.58 1.80 -12.49
CA ALA A 109 1.84 1.22 -13.80
C ALA A 109 3.29 0.75 -13.88
N TYR A 110 3.53 -0.46 -14.39
CA TYR A 110 4.86 -1.02 -14.58
C TYR A 110 4.85 -2.09 -15.67
N LYS A 111 6.03 -2.41 -16.20
CA LYS A 111 6.24 -3.48 -17.18
C LYS A 111 6.93 -4.66 -16.50
N ILE A 112 6.41 -5.87 -16.68
CA ILE A 112 7.07 -7.11 -16.29
C ILE A 112 7.86 -7.63 -17.49
N ASN A 113 9.17 -7.77 -17.33
CA ASN A 113 10.05 -8.32 -18.35
C ASN A 113 9.98 -9.85 -18.33
N ASN A 114 9.90 -10.47 -19.51
CA ASN A 114 9.79 -11.93 -19.67
C ASN A 114 8.66 -12.52 -18.81
N ALA A 115 7.48 -11.91 -18.90
CA ALA A 115 6.31 -12.25 -18.10
C ALA A 115 5.79 -13.67 -18.39
N VAL A 116 5.86 -14.08 -19.65
CA VAL A 116 5.42 -15.40 -20.12
C VAL A 116 6.58 -16.38 -20.14
N THR A 117 6.37 -17.57 -19.58
CA THR A 117 7.28 -18.71 -19.69
C THR A 117 6.75 -19.69 -20.73
N ASN A 118 7.52 -19.96 -21.77
CA ASN A 118 7.14 -20.92 -22.81
C ASN A 118 7.69 -22.32 -22.50
N GLN A 119 6.81 -23.30 -22.47
CA GLN A 119 7.13 -24.73 -22.49
C GLN A 119 7.03 -25.25 -23.94
N LYS A 120 7.23 -26.57 -24.13
CA LYS A 120 7.19 -27.20 -25.46
C LYS A 120 5.84 -27.07 -26.17
N ASP A 121 4.75 -27.06 -25.41
CA ASP A 121 3.37 -27.14 -25.88
C ASP A 121 2.42 -26.11 -25.26
N ILE A 122 2.84 -25.45 -24.17
CA ILE A 122 2.04 -24.45 -23.44
C ILE A 122 2.85 -23.20 -23.12
N SER A 123 2.14 -22.10 -22.88
CA SER A 123 2.71 -20.87 -22.31
C SER A 123 2.07 -20.61 -20.96
N GLU A 124 2.89 -20.24 -19.98
CA GLU A 124 2.49 -20.00 -18.60
C GLU A 124 2.68 -18.52 -18.25
N PHE A 125 1.66 -17.93 -17.64
CA PHE A 125 1.70 -16.59 -17.07
C PHE A 125 1.22 -16.65 -15.61
N TYR A 126 2.05 -16.18 -14.69
CA TYR A 126 1.70 -16.10 -13.26
C TYR A 126 1.91 -14.67 -12.78
N TRP A 127 0.82 -14.03 -12.39
CA TRP A 127 0.80 -12.69 -11.80
C TRP A 127 -0.26 -12.59 -10.72
#